data_AF-A0A357CJM2-F1
#
_entry.id   AF-A0A357CJM2-F1
#
_cell.length_a   1.000
_cell.length_b   1.000
_cell.length_c   1.000
_cell.angle_alpha   90.00
_cell.angle_beta   90.00
_cell.angle_gamma   90.00
#
_symmetry.space_group_name_H-M   'P 1'
#
loop_
_entity.id
_entity.type
_entity.pdbx_description
1 polymer ?
#
loop_
_entity_poly.entity_id
_entity_poly.type
_entity_poly.pdbx_seq_one_letter_code
_entity_poly.pdbx_strand_id
1 'polypeptide(L)'
;MEYTMEYAQARGPHDELIEDKGVKLLIDPTAVMFLLGTEMDYRTDRMRSGFVFNNPNQTSACGCGESVSLKPASEAAQSGSEASEPTS
;
A
#
# COMPACT_ATOMS: atom_id res chain seq x y z
N MET A 1 -5.51 5.94 12.03
CA MET A 1 -4.24 6.06 11.27
C MET A 1 -4.52 6.84 10.00
N GLU A 2 -3.49 7.38 9.37
CA GLU A 2 -3.57 8.06 8.08
C GLU A 2 -2.41 7.61 7.20
N TYR A 3 -2.53 7.80 5.89
CA TYR A 3 -1.42 7.59 4.96
C TYR A 3 -0.67 8.91 4.78
N THR A 4 0.61 8.92 5.14
CA THR A 4 1.49 10.07 4.96
C THR A 4 2.51 9.76 3.87
N MET A 5 2.75 10.72 2.98
CA MET A 5 3.75 10.62 1.92
C MET A 5 4.54 11.91 1.84
N GLU A 6 5.86 11.76 1.79
CA GLU A 6 6.80 12.87 1.69
C GLU A 6 7.93 12.51 0.74
N TYR A 7 8.59 13.53 0.17
CA TYR A 7 9.78 13.31 -0.64
C TYR A 7 10.95 12.92 0.27
N ALA A 8 11.50 11.73 0.06
CA ALA A 8 12.70 11.28 0.74
C ALA A 8 13.95 11.73 -0.03
N GLN A 9 14.89 12.36 0.68
CA GLN A 9 16.19 12.76 0.11
C GLN A 9 17.20 11.61 0.10
N ALA A 10 17.05 10.65 1.03
CA ALA A 10 17.91 9.49 1.18
C ALA A 10 17.13 8.31 1.76
N ARG A 11 17.65 7.10 1.54
CA ARG A 11 17.13 5.86 2.13
C ARG A 11 17.72 5.64 3.53
N GLY A 12 16.85 5.41 4.51
CA GLY A 12 17.23 4.97 5.85
C GLY A 12 17.72 3.52 5.89
N PRO A 13 18.46 3.11 6.92
CA PRO A 13 19.08 1.79 7.00
C PRO A 13 18.09 0.62 7.05
N HIS A 14 16.84 0.89 7.45
CA HIS A 14 15.79 -0.10 7.62
C HIS A 14 14.57 0.16 6.74
N ASP A 15 14.64 1.16 5.86
CA ASP A 15 13.55 1.44 4.93
C ASP A 15 13.46 0.33 3.90
N GLU A 16 12.22 -0.11 3.66
CA GLU A 16 11.94 -1.03 2.58
C GLU A 16 11.87 -0.26 1.26
N LEU A 17 12.65 -0.68 0.26
CA LEU A 17 12.69 -0.08 -1.06
C LEU A 17 11.82 -0.89 -2.02
N ILE A 18 10.81 -0.24 -2.58
CA ILE A 18 10.00 -0.77 -3.66
C ILE A 18 10.31 0.02 -4.94
N GLU A 19 10.58 -0.69 -6.02
CA GLU A 19 10.74 -0.09 -7.35
C GLU A 19 9.59 -0.58 -8.24
N ASP A 20 8.76 0.34 -8.71
CA ASP A 20 7.68 0.07 -9.66
C ASP A 20 7.63 1.18 -10.69
N LYS A 21 7.36 0.86 -11.96
CA LYS A 21 7.20 1.86 -13.05
C LYS A 21 8.29 2.93 -13.13
N GLY A 22 9.53 2.61 -12.71
CA GLY A 22 10.66 3.54 -12.69
C GLY A 22 10.63 4.57 -11.55
N VAL A 23 9.70 4.46 -10.61
CA VAL A 23 9.69 5.23 -9.35
C VAL A 23 10.22 4.39 -8.20
N LYS A 24 10.78 5.06 -7.20
CA LYS A 24 11.27 4.44 -5.97
C LYS A 24 10.39 4.88 -4.81
N LEU A 25 9.84 3.91 -4.08
CA LEU A 25 9.11 4.12 -2.85
C LEU A 25 9.94 3.61 -1.68
N LEU A 26 10.03 4.42 -0.64
CA LEU A 26 10.67 4.06 0.63
C LEU A 26 9.58 3.95 1.69
N ILE A 27 9.49 2.79 2.32
CA ILE A 27 8.49 2.49 3.33
C ILE A 27 9.16 2.38 4.69
N ASP A 28 8.66 3.13 5.66
CA ASP A 28 9.12 3.03 7.05
C ASP A 28 8.91 1.60 7.58
N PRO A 29 9.90 0.99 8.26
CA PRO A 29 9.84 -0.40 8.71
C PRO A 29 8.64 -0.69 9.62
N THR A 30 8.15 0.30 10.37
CA THR A 30 6.98 0.14 11.26
C THR A 30 5.67 0.06 10.48
N ALA A 31 5.62 0.58 9.26
CA ALA A 31 4.45 0.59 8.40
C ALA A 31 4.34 -0.65 7.50
N VAL A 32 5.46 -1.34 7.22
CA VAL A 32 5.53 -2.46 6.27
C VAL A 32 4.43 -3.50 6.52
N MET A 33 4.27 -3.96 7.75
CA MET A 33 3.28 -5.00 8.09
C MET A 33 1.82 -4.59 7.83
N PHE A 34 1.52 -3.29 7.82
CA PHE A 34 0.17 -2.77 7.57
C PHE A 34 -0.07 -2.49 6.09
N LEU A 35 1.00 -2.25 5.32
CA LEU A 35 0.97 -1.90 3.91
C LEU A 35 1.11 -3.11 2.98
N LEU A 36 1.45 -4.29 3.50
CA LEU A 36 1.54 -5.52 2.71
C LEU A 36 0.25 -5.80 1.92
N GLY A 37 0.40 -5.97 0.60
CA GLY A 37 -0.70 -6.17 -0.35
C GLY A 37 -1.49 -4.91 -0.71
N THR A 38 -1.07 -3.73 -0.24
CA THR A 38 -1.72 -2.46 -0.59
C THR A 38 -1.40 -2.08 -2.02
N GLU A 39 -2.43 -1.73 -2.79
CA GLU A 39 -2.28 -1.11 -4.09
C GLU A 39 -2.44 0.41 -3.97
N MET A 40 -1.51 1.15 -4.55
CA MET A 40 -1.57 2.62 -4.63
C MET A 40 -1.77 3.06 -6.08
N ASP A 41 -2.75 3.94 -6.29
CA ASP A 41 -3.09 4.49 -7.59
C ASP A 41 -3.25 6.02 -7.49
N TYR A 42 -3.14 6.74 -8.61
CA TYR A 42 -3.39 8.18 -8.68
C TYR A 42 -4.62 8.45 -9.54
N ARG A 43 -5.69 8.96 -8.93
CA ARG A 43 -6.94 9.26 -9.63
C ARG A 43 -7.14 10.75 -9.77
N THR A 44 -7.54 11.15 -10.97
CA THR A 44 -7.99 12.51 -11.28
C THR A 44 -9.44 12.45 -11.75
N ASP A 45 -10.34 13.04 -10.98
CA ASP A 45 -11.74 13.23 -11.35
C ASP A 45 -12.09 14.73 -11.37
N ARG A 46 -13.36 15.06 -11.65
CA ARG A 46 -13.81 16.46 -11.76
C ARG A 46 -13.78 17.22 -10.43
N MET A 47 -13.76 16.51 -9.30
CA MET A 47 -13.88 17.06 -7.96
C MET A 47 -12.57 16.99 -7.18
N ARG A 48 -11.75 15.94 -7.39
CA ARG A 48 -10.44 15.79 -6.74
C ARG A 48 -9.40 15.10 -7.63
N SER A 49 -8.14 15.39 -7.34
CA SER A 49 -6.99 14.65 -7.82
C SER A 49 -6.14 14.22 -6.62
N GLY A 50 -5.77 12.94 -6.57
CA GLY A 50 -4.95 12.45 -5.46
C GLY A 50 -4.71 10.95 -5.51
N PHE A 51 -3.86 10.51 -4.59
CA PHE A 51 -3.58 9.09 -4.39
C PHE A 51 -4.77 8.39 -3.72
N VAL A 52 -5.00 7.16 -4.15
CA VAL A 52 -6.02 6.26 -3.61
C VAL A 52 -5.32 4.96 -3.22
N PHE A 53 -5.64 4.47 -2.03
CA PHE A 53 -5.04 3.27 -1.46
C PHE A 53 -6.11 2.19 -1.33
N ASN A 54 -5.87 1.03 -1.95
CA ASN A 54 -6.68 -0.17 -1.76
C ASN A 54 -5.88 -1.11 -0.85
N ASN A 55 -6.12 -1.03 0.46
CA ASN A 55 -5.38 -1.82 1.45
C ASN A 55 -6.23 -3.01 1.94
N PRO A 56 -5.82 -4.27 1.72
CA PRO A 56 -6.57 -5.46 2.16
C PRO A 56 -6.63 -5.59 3.69
N ASN A 57 -5.75 -4.90 4.40
CA ASN A 57 -5.68 -4.89 5.85
C ASN A 57 -6.52 -3.76 6.48
N GLN A 58 -7.19 -2.94 5.67
CA GLN A 58 -8.09 -1.90 6.16
C GLN A 58 -9.40 -2.50 6.67
N THR A 59 -9.76 -2.16 7.91
CA THR A 59 -11.01 -2.61 8.55
C THR A 59 -12.11 -1.55 8.48
N SER A 60 -11.74 -0.27 8.46
CA SER A 60 -12.66 0.84 8.26
C SER A 60 -11.94 2.08 7.75
N ALA A 61 -12.69 2.99 7.13
CA ALA A 61 -12.23 4.33 6.76
C ALA A 61 -13.31 5.36 7.10
N CYS A 62 -12.89 6.57 7.47
CA CYS A 62 -13.81 7.70 7.58
C CYS A 62 -14.33 8.08 6.18
N GLY A 63 -15.59 8.51 6.06
CA GLY A 63 -16.20 8.82 4.76
C GLY A 63 -15.52 9.95 3.97
N CYS A 64 -14.71 10.78 4.63
CA CYS A 64 -13.85 11.77 3.98
C CYS A 64 -12.53 11.20 3.42
N GLY A 65 -12.16 9.97 3.78
CA GLY A 65 -10.93 9.29 3.36
C GLY A 65 -9.67 9.73 4.10
N GLU A 66 -9.77 10.65 5.06
CA GLU A 66 -8.62 11.21 5.78
C GLU A 66 -8.07 10.28 6.87
N SER A 67 -8.86 9.30 7.32
CA SER A 67 -8.44 8.36 8.35
C SER A 67 -8.90 6.95 8.07
N VAL A 68 -8.06 6.01 8.47
CA VAL A 68 -8.22 4.56 8.29
C VAL A 68 -7.91 3.80 9.58
N SER A 69 -8.55 2.65 9.71
CA SER A 69 -8.21 1.63 10.71
C SER A 69 -7.61 0.44 9.96
N LEU A 70 -6.39 0.05 10.32
CA LEU A 70 -5.67 -1.07 9.72
C LEU A 70 -5.38 -2.11 10.79
N LYS A 71 -5.42 -3.39 10.40
CA LYS A 71 -4.82 -4.48 11.16
C LYS A 71 -3.47 -4.86 10.52
N PRO A 72 -2.54 -5.49 11.24
CA PRO A 72 -1.37 -6.08 10.61
C PRO A 72 -1.81 -7.16 9.60
N ALA A 73 -1.05 -7.33 8.52
CA ALA A 73 -1.26 -8.41 7.57
C ALA A 73 -1.14 -9.78 8.26
N SER A 74 -2.05 -10.71 7.95
CA SER A 74 -1.98 -12.09 8.42
C SER A 74 -1.45 -13.03 7.33
N GLU A 75 -0.77 -14.11 7.73
CA GLU A 75 -0.23 -15.13 6.81
C GLU A 75 -1.27 -15.69 5.81
N ALA A 76 -2.57 -15.66 6.15
CA ALA A 76 -3.63 -16.18 5.29
C ALA A 76 -3.87 -15.39 3.97
N ALA A 77 -3.43 -14.12 3.89
CA ALA A 77 -3.57 -13.30 2.69
C ALA A 77 -2.54 -13.64 1.58
N GLN A 78 -1.62 -14.58 1.84
CA GLN A 78 -0.50 -14.94 0.96
C GLN A 78 -0.84 -15.97 -0.13
N SER A 79 -2.09 -16.44 -0.23
CA SER A 79 -2.48 -17.54 -1.15
C SER A 79 -3.02 -17.09 -2.52
N GLY A 80 -2.81 -15.83 -2.92
CA GLY A 80 -3.46 -15.23 -4.09
C GLY A 80 -2.65 -15.12 -5.39
N SER A 81 -1.43 -15.67 -5.47
CA SER A 81 -0.61 -15.59 -6.69
C SER A 81 0.19 -16.88 -6.92
N GLU A 82 -0.52 -18.00 -7.07
CA GLU A 82 0.05 -19.16 -7.76
C GLU A 82 -0.50 -19.15 -9.20
N ALA A 83 0.43 -19.03 -10.13
CA ALA A 83 0.19 -18.87 -11.54
C ALA A 83 -0.57 -20.06 -12.14
N SER A 84 -1.37 -19.72 -13.14
CA SER A 84 -2.08 -20.60 -14.06
C SER A 84 -1.22 -21.73 -14.67
N GLU A 85 -1.86 -22.90 -14.78
CA GLU A 85 -1.75 -23.97 -15.81
C GLU A 85 -0.68 -25.09 -15.72
N PRO A 86 -0.88 -26.27 -16.37
CA PRO A 86 -2.08 -26.80 -17.05
C PRO A 86 -2.50 -28.23 -16.61
N THR A 87 -3.68 -28.59 -17.13
CA THR A 87 -4.41 -29.86 -17.13
C THR A 87 -3.57 -31.10 -17.51
N SER A 88 -3.87 -32.22 -16.85
CA SER A 88 -3.80 -33.58 -17.44
C SER A 88 -5.00 -34.40 -16.96
#